data_AF-A0A0F9LAX8-F1
#
_entry.id   AF-A0A0F9LAX8-F1
#
_cell.length_a   1.000
_cell.length_b   1.000
_cell.length_c   1.000
_cell.angle_alpha   90.00
_cell.angle_beta   90.00
_cell.angle_gamma   90.00
#
_symmetry.space_group_name_H-M   'P 1'
#
loop_
_entity.id
_entity.type
_entity.pdbx_description
1 polymer ?
#
loop_
_entity_poly.entity_id
_entity_poly.type
_entity_poly.pdbx_seq_one_letter_code
_entity_poly.pdbx_strand_id
1 'polypeptide(L)'
;MKHKAMFGRYQPWHKGHLWLLLELLERKPETDVWIGVRDTSLDINNPYTPKRVVEMIKEDIAKALTPNEIDRVKITIIPDLEGVYYGRSVGYNVEELQPPELIAQVSAT
;
A
#
# COMPACT_ATOMS: atom_id res chain seq x y z
N MET A 1 5.48 -15.08 10.43
CA MET A 1 5.83 -13.65 10.49
C MET A 1 4.58 -12.84 10.18
N LYS A 2 4.25 -11.82 10.98
CA LYS A 2 3.05 -10.99 10.78
C LYS A 2 3.33 -9.86 9.80
N HIS A 3 2.32 -9.37 9.10
CA HIS A 3 2.42 -8.24 8.19
C HIS A 3 1.36 -7.19 8.53
N LYS A 4 1.70 -5.92 8.37
CA LYS A 4 0.73 -4.81 8.25
C LYS A 4 0.27 -4.78 6.81
N ALA A 5 -1.03 -4.78 6.56
CA ALA A 5 -1.59 -4.85 5.21
C ALA A 5 -2.10 -3.48 4.75
N MET A 6 -1.78 -3.12 3.50
CA MET A 6 -2.42 -2.01 2.79
C MET A 6 -2.88 -2.51 1.41
N PHE A 7 -4.12 -2.17 1.05
CA PHE A 7 -4.74 -2.59 -0.21
C PHE A 7 -5.25 -1.39 -0.98
N GLY A 8 -5.08 -1.41 -2.30
CA GLY A 8 -5.50 -0.29 -3.13
C GLY A 8 -5.40 -0.57 -4.63
N ARG A 9 -6.02 0.31 -5.40
CA ARG A 9 -5.88 0.35 -6.86
C ARG A 9 -4.56 1.00 -7.25
N TYR A 10 -4.18 2.05 -6.52
CA TYR A 10 -2.97 2.85 -6.72
C TYR A 10 -2.82 3.37 -8.17
N GLN A 11 -3.83 4.13 -8.61
CA GLN A 11 -4.02 4.60 -9.99
C GLN A 11 -3.95 6.14 -10.07
N PRO A 12 -2.78 6.78 -9.90
CA PRO A 12 -1.43 6.20 -9.78
C PRO A 12 -0.97 5.93 -8.34
N TRP A 13 0.17 5.25 -8.22
CA TRP A 13 0.98 5.29 -6.99
C TRP A 13 1.53 6.72 -6.79
N HIS A 14 1.43 7.26 -5.58
CA HIS A 14 1.73 8.66 -5.29
C HIS A 14 2.27 8.84 -3.87
N LYS A 15 2.68 10.06 -3.52
CA LYS A 15 3.37 10.38 -2.25
C LYS A 15 2.55 10.01 -1.00
N GLY A 16 1.22 10.13 -1.02
CA GLY A 16 0.37 9.67 0.08
C GLY A 16 0.48 8.17 0.36
N HIS A 17 0.51 7.33 -0.69
CA HIS A 17 0.69 5.89 -0.55
C HIS A 17 2.09 5.53 -0.04
N LEU A 18 3.13 6.23 -0.54
CA LEU A 18 4.49 6.06 -0.05
C LEU A 18 4.61 6.46 1.41
N TRP A 19 4.00 7.59 1.82
CA TRP A 19 3.95 8.00 3.22
C TRP A 19 3.34 6.91 4.11
N LEU A 20 2.22 6.32 3.69
CA LEU A 20 1.58 5.24 4.46
C LEU A 20 2.51 4.03 4.64
N LEU A 21 3.23 3.64 3.58
CA LEU A 21 4.22 2.56 3.67
C LEU A 21 5.33 2.89 4.67
N LEU A 22 5.90 4.11 4.61
CA LEU A 22 6.98 4.54 5.51
C LEU A 22 6.50 4.57 6.97
N GLU A 23 5.33 5.15 7.22
CA GLU A 23 4.70 5.18 8.55
C GLU A 23 4.47 3.77 9.09
N LEU A 24 3.98 2.85 8.25
CA LEU A 24 3.81 1.45 8.64
C LEU A 24 5.15 0.79 8.98
N LEU A 25 6.22 1.02 8.21
CA LEU A 25 7.55 0.46 8.48
C LEU A 25 8.14 0.97 9.81
N GLU A 26 7.89 2.24 10.15
CA GLU A 26 8.40 2.90 11.36
C GLU A 26 7.68 2.46 12.65
N ARG A 27 6.34 2.41 12.66
CA ARG A 27 5.53 2.15 13.88
C ARG A 27 5.85 0.85 14.63
N LYS A 28 6.20 -0.21 13.90
CA LYS A 28 6.56 -1.53 14.45
C LYS A 28 7.68 -2.12 13.61
N PRO A 29 8.96 -1.78 13.91
CA PRO A 29 10.11 -2.16 13.11
C PRO A 29 10.30 -3.68 12.93
N GLU A 30 9.68 -4.49 13.79
CA GLU A 30 9.72 -5.95 13.76
C GLU A 30 8.60 -6.59 12.91
N THR A 31 7.70 -5.79 12.34
CA THR A 31 6.59 -6.28 11.50
C THR A 31 6.77 -5.79 10.06
N ASP A 32 6.63 -6.71 9.11
CA ASP A 32 6.74 -6.45 7.68
C ASP A 32 5.48 -5.79 7.12
N VAL A 33 5.54 -5.30 5.88
CA VAL A 33 4.41 -4.69 5.18
C VAL A 33 4.02 -5.54 3.99
N TRP A 34 2.72 -5.74 3.81
CA TRP A 34 2.15 -6.36 2.63
C TRP A 34 1.29 -5.34 1.88
N ILE A 35 1.69 -5.06 0.63
CA ILE A 35 0.96 -4.22 -0.30
C ILE A 35 0.22 -5.12 -1.29
N GLY A 36 -1.11 -5.09 -1.27
CA GLY A 36 -1.93 -5.76 -2.28
C GLY A 36 -2.47 -4.78 -3.31
N VAL A 37 -2.03 -4.95 -4.55
CA VAL A 37 -2.49 -4.18 -5.72
C VAL A 37 -3.72 -4.87 -6.30
N ARG A 38 -4.86 -4.18 -6.33
CA ARG A 38 -6.12 -4.72 -6.87
C ARG A 38 -6.01 -4.97 -8.38
N ASP A 39 -6.51 -6.12 -8.83
CA ASP A 39 -6.61 -6.50 -10.24
C ASP A 39 -7.84 -5.85 -10.91
N THR A 40 -7.76 -4.54 -11.15
CA THR A 40 -8.84 -3.78 -11.79
C THR A 40 -8.73 -3.80 -13.32
N SER A 41 -9.89 -3.75 -13.99
CA SER A 41 -9.93 -3.50 -15.44
C SER A 41 -9.43 -2.09 -15.78
N LEU A 42 -8.92 -1.91 -17.00
CA LEU A 42 -8.48 -0.60 -17.47
C LEU A 42 -9.67 0.28 -17.83
N ASP A 43 -9.68 1.49 -17.29
CA ASP A 43 -10.64 2.54 -17.63
C ASP A 43 -10.06 3.93 -17.32
N ILE A 44 -10.87 4.98 -17.46
CA ILE A 44 -10.43 6.37 -17.21
C ILE A 44 -9.93 6.60 -15.77
N ASN A 45 -10.48 5.87 -14.80
CA ASN A 45 -10.13 5.93 -13.38
C ASN A 45 -9.05 4.91 -12.99
N ASN A 46 -8.74 3.96 -13.88
CA ASN A 46 -7.74 2.90 -13.70
C ASN A 46 -6.84 2.82 -14.96
N PRO A 47 -6.05 3.88 -15.26
CA PRO A 47 -5.29 3.96 -16.51
C PRO A 47 -4.08 3.02 -16.58
N TYR A 48 -3.63 2.45 -15.46
CA TYR A 48 -2.46 1.57 -15.40
C TYR A 48 -2.85 0.12 -15.16
N THR A 49 -2.14 -0.81 -15.80
CA THR A 49 -2.31 -2.23 -15.47
C THR A 49 -1.81 -2.51 -14.04
N PRO A 50 -2.35 -3.51 -13.33
CA PRO A 50 -1.85 -3.89 -12.00
C PRO A 50 -0.34 -4.20 -12.00
N LYS A 51 0.19 -4.77 -13.09
CA LYS A 51 1.63 -4.98 -13.26
C LYS A 51 2.40 -3.65 -13.32
N ARG A 52 1.91 -2.66 -14.06
CA ARG A 52 2.55 -1.34 -14.13
C ARG A 52 2.52 -0.63 -12.77
N VAL A 53 1.43 -0.77 -12.02
CA VAL A 53 1.34 -0.25 -10.65
C VAL A 53 2.39 -0.89 -9.75
N VAL A 54 2.57 -2.21 -9.83
CA VAL A 54 3.64 -2.91 -9.08
C VAL A 54 5.04 -2.38 -9.45
N GLU A 55 5.30 -2.09 -10.72
CA GLU A 55 6.55 -1.48 -11.15
C GLU A 55 6.75 -0.09 -10.55
N MET A 56 5.73 0.77 -10.59
CA MET A 56 5.79 2.12 -10.00
C MET A 56 6.08 2.06 -8.49
N ILE A 57 5.44 1.13 -7.77
CA ILE A 57 5.70 0.90 -6.34
C ILE A 57 7.17 0.51 -6.13
N LYS A 58 7.69 -0.44 -6.90
CA LYS A 58 9.09 -0.90 -6.79
C LYS A 58 10.09 0.20 -7.12
N GLU A 59 9.83 1.00 -8.15
CA GLU A 59 10.65 2.14 -8.56
C GLU A 59 10.78 3.16 -7.42
N ASP A 60 9.68 3.49 -6.72
CA ASP A 60 9.71 4.45 -5.62
C ASP A 60 10.28 3.87 -4.32
N ILE A 61 9.98 2.61 -4.01
CA ILE A 61 10.57 1.90 -2.88
C ILE A 61 12.10 1.83 -3.01
N ALA A 62 12.61 1.51 -4.21
CA ALA A 62 14.06 1.45 -4.45
C ALA A 62 14.78 2.79 -4.25
N LYS A 63 14.07 3.92 -4.35
CA LYS A 63 14.60 5.26 -4.08
C LYS A 63 14.48 5.65 -2.60
N ALA A 64 13.45 5.17 -1.92
CA ALA A 64 13.09 5.62 -0.57
C ALA A 64 13.64 4.71 0.54
N LEU A 65 13.91 3.43 0.26
CA LEU A 65 14.24 2.43 1.26
C LEU A 65 15.63 1.83 1.03
N THR A 66 16.27 1.41 2.13
CA THR A 66 17.48 0.58 2.10
C THR A 66 17.16 -0.85 1.66
N PRO A 67 18.13 -1.63 1.13
CA PRO A 67 17.88 -3.03 0.74
C PRO A 67 17.20 -3.88 1.82
N ASN A 68 17.61 -3.72 3.09
CA ASN A 68 17.02 -4.46 4.22
C ASN A 68 15.56 -4.06 4.48
N GLU A 69 15.19 -2.80 4.23
CA GLU A 69 13.81 -2.35 4.36
C GLU A 69 12.95 -2.82 3.18
N ILE A 70 13.52 -2.88 1.98
CA ILE A 70 12.85 -3.42 0.79
C ILE A 70 12.45 -4.89 1.01
N ASP A 71 13.34 -5.69 1.60
CA ASP A 71 13.08 -7.11 1.89
C ASP A 71 11.90 -7.33 2.86
N ARG A 72 11.53 -6.30 3.62
CA ARG A 72 10.37 -6.30 4.54
C ARG A 72 9.06 -5.90 3.87
N VAL A 73 9.07 -5.61 2.56
CA VAL A 73 7.88 -5.22 1.80
C VAL A 73 7.52 -6.30 0.80
N LYS A 74 6.41 -6.98 1.09
CA LYS A 74 5.80 -7.93 0.16
C LYS A 74 4.80 -7.21 -0.73
N ILE A 75 4.92 -7.36 -2.05
CA ILE A 75 3.97 -6.78 -3.02
C ILE A 75 3.33 -7.91 -3.82
N THR A 76 2.00 -7.94 -3.89
CA THR A 76 1.26 -8.92 -4.71
C THR A 76 0.11 -8.27 -5.46
N ILE A 77 -0.21 -8.78 -6.64
CA ILE A 77 -1.50 -8.51 -7.27
C ILE A 77 -2.54 -9.39 -6.58
N ILE A 78 -3.68 -8.82 -6.19
CA ILE A 78 -4.80 -9.49 -5.52
C ILE A 78 -6.07 -9.33 -6.34
N PRO A 79 -7.09 -10.19 -6.14
CA PRO A 79 -8.41 -9.97 -6.75
C PRO A 79 -8.94 -8.58 -6.46
N ASP A 80 -9.78 -8.08 -7.36
CA ASP A 80 -10.50 -6.84 -7.09
C ASP A 80 -11.39 -7.00 -5.84
N LEU A 81 -11.45 -5.95 -5.03
CA LEU A 81 -12.12 -5.98 -3.72
C LEU A 81 -13.40 -5.15 -3.76
N GLU A 82 -14.51 -5.75 -3.35
CA GLU A 82 -15.75 -5.04 -3.04
C GLU A 82 -15.67 -4.38 -1.66
N GLY A 83 -15.12 -5.08 -0.66
CA GLY A 83 -14.91 -4.57 0.68
C GLY A 83 -13.97 -5.46 1.50
N VAL A 84 -13.58 -4.97 2.68
CA VAL A 84 -12.82 -5.74 3.68
C VAL A 84 -13.74 -6.01 4.88
N TYR A 85 -14.20 -7.26 5.00
CA TYR A 85 -15.08 -7.69 6.07
C TYR A 85 -14.29 -8.48 7.12
N TYR A 86 -14.54 -8.21 8.40
CA TYR A 86 -13.87 -8.87 9.50
C TYR A 86 -14.85 -9.21 10.63
N GLY A 87 -14.60 -10.33 11.31
CA GLY A 87 -15.42 -10.80 12.41
C GLY A 87 -15.05 -10.18 13.76
N ARG A 88 -15.66 -10.68 14.83
CA ARG A 88 -15.19 -10.40 16.20
C ARG A 88 -13.89 -11.17 16.45
N SER A 89 -12.93 -10.52 17.13
CA SER A 89 -11.69 -11.17 17.58
C SER A 89 -10.82 -11.77 16.46
N VAL A 90 -10.71 -11.10 15.31
CA VAL A 90 -9.92 -11.57 14.13
C VAL A 90 -8.41 -11.73 14.37
N GLY A 91 -7.90 -11.36 15.54
CA GLY A 91 -6.49 -11.56 15.91
C GLY A 91 -5.51 -10.54 15.30
N TYR A 92 -6.03 -9.48 14.68
CA TYR A 92 -5.27 -8.32 14.20
C TYR A 92 -6.01 -7.01 14.47
N ASN A 93 -5.26 -5.91 14.50
CA ASN A 93 -5.81 -4.57 14.66
C ASN A 93 -6.32 -4.05 13.32
N VAL A 94 -7.41 -3.29 13.35
CA VAL A 94 -7.89 -2.49 12.23
C VAL A 94 -7.71 -1.03 12.63
N GLU A 95 -6.93 -0.29 11.87
CA GLU A 95 -6.56 1.10 12.17
C GLU A 95 -6.53 1.90 10.86
N GLU A 96 -7.09 3.12 10.90
CA GLU A 96 -6.97 4.10 9.84
C GLU A 96 -5.88 5.11 10.22
N LEU A 97 -4.91 5.34 9.33
CA LEU A 97 -3.82 6.28 9.54
C LEU A 97 -4.06 7.56 8.73
N GLN A 98 -4.08 8.69 9.43
CA GLN A 98 -4.29 10.01 8.83
C GLN A 98 -2.95 10.64 8.43
N PRO A 99 -2.73 10.94 7.14
CA PRO A 99 -1.52 11.65 6.72
C PRO A 99 -1.50 13.09 7.22
N PRO A 100 -0.31 13.70 7.39
CA PRO A 100 -0.19 15.14 7.60
C PRO A 100 -0.87 15.93 6.47
N GLU A 101 -1.40 17.12 6.78
CA GLU A 101 -2.22 17.92 5.86
C GLU A 101 -1.58 18.15 4.49
N LEU A 102 -0.27 18.44 4.45
CA LEU A 102 0.49 18.64 3.21
C LEU A 102 0.52 17.39 2.32
N ILE A 103 0.55 16.19 2.92
CA ILE A 103 0.54 14.92 2.20
C ILE A 103 -0.88 14.54 1.78
N ALA A 104 -1.88 14.84 2.63
CA ALA A 104 -3.29 14.60 2.35
C ALA A 104 -3.75 15.32 1.06
N GLN A 105 -3.26 16.54 0.82
CA GLN A 105 -3.57 17.33 -0.37
C GLN A 105 -3.11 16.68 -1.69
N VAL A 106 -2.10 15.81 -1.65
CA VAL A 106 -1.59 15.10 -2.85
C VAL A 106 -2.54 13.97 -3.30
N SER A 107 -3.43 13.51 -2.42
CA SER A 107 -4.36 12.40 -2.70
C SER A 107 -5.68 12.83 -3.34
N ALA A 108 -5.95 14.14 -3.43
CA ALA A 108 -7.25 14.68 -3.83
C ALA A 108 -7.38 15.00 -5.33
N THR A 109 -6.42 14.57 -6.15
CA THR A 109 -6.41 14.78 -7.62
C THR A 109 -6.61 13.49 -8.38
#